data_AF-K2JZX0-F1
#
_entry.id   AF-K2JZX0-F1
#
_cell.length_a   1.000
_cell.length_b   1.000
_cell.length_c   1.000
_cell.angle_alpha   90.00
_cell.angle_beta   90.00
_cell.angle_gamma   90.00
#
_symmetry.space_group_name_H-M   'P 1'
#
loop_
_entity.id
_entity.type
_entity.pdbx_description
1 polymer ?
#
loop_
_entity_poly.entity_id
_entity_poly.type
_entity_poly.pdbx_seq_one_letter_code
_entity_poly.pdbx_strand_id
1 'polypeptide(L)'
;MRFFSGFGFVNESVLFEEWLLKGAYDVSGFSMGAIKAIEYAYNEISQQRRIHSLLLFSPCMLAHKSLAFKRLQLSSFQKDPQSYMDNFYKEVGLSAQLERFKKKGSLEELEFLLDYKYSDSIIRILLEKGVKIEVFIGLKDRITDIQALLEFFMPLVQVWQFKDCNHLLQKS
;
A
#
# COMPACT_ATOMS: atom_id res chain seq x y z
N MET A 1 3.42 -12.90 12.23
CA MET A 1 3.00 -12.01 11.14
C MET A 1 3.99 -10.88 11.00
N ARG A 2 4.36 -10.53 9.76
CA ARG A 2 5.16 -9.34 9.45
C ARG A 2 4.26 -8.30 8.77
N PHE A 3 4.23 -7.08 9.32
CA PHE A 3 3.49 -5.96 8.75
C PHE A 3 4.44 -4.88 8.23
N PHE A 4 4.15 -4.35 7.04
CA PHE A 4 4.87 -3.24 6.43
C PHE A 4 4.00 -1.99 6.42
N SER A 5 4.49 -0.92 7.04
CA SER A 5 3.75 0.35 7.13
C SER A 5 3.75 1.16 5.83
N GLY A 6 2.70 1.96 5.68
CA GLY A 6 2.50 2.90 4.59
C GLY A 6 3.39 4.14 4.69
N PHE A 7 3.49 4.89 3.59
CA PHE A 7 4.20 6.15 3.57
C PHE A 7 3.56 7.15 4.54
N GLY A 8 4.37 7.73 5.41
CA GLY A 8 3.88 8.66 6.42
C GLY A 8 3.16 8.01 7.60
N PHE A 9 3.22 6.68 7.76
CA PHE A 9 2.53 5.98 8.85
C PHE A 9 3.46 5.09 9.69
N VAL A 10 3.03 4.83 10.93
CA VAL A 10 3.63 3.87 11.86
C VAL A 10 2.58 3.30 12.80
N ASN A 11 2.71 2.02 13.15
CA ASN A 11 1.80 1.29 14.06
C ASN A 11 0.32 1.29 13.65
N GLU A 12 0.03 1.61 12.39
CA GLU A 12 -1.31 1.69 11.82
C GLU A 12 -1.93 0.32 11.51
N SER A 13 -1.20 -0.78 11.73
CA SER A 13 -1.70 -2.14 11.53
C SER A 13 -2.97 -2.45 12.32
N VAL A 14 -3.16 -1.78 13.46
CA VAL A 14 -4.38 -1.90 14.29
C VAL A 14 -5.65 -1.50 13.55
N LEU A 15 -5.56 -0.70 12.48
CA LEU A 15 -6.71 -0.34 11.64
C LEU A 15 -7.25 -1.52 10.82
N PHE A 16 -6.45 -2.57 10.67
CA PHE A 16 -6.76 -3.73 9.84
C PHE A 16 -6.92 -5.01 10.66
N GLU A 17 -6.96 -4.92 12.00
CA GLU A 17 -6.88 -6.08 12.90
C GLU A 17 -7.96 -7.14 12.63
N GLU A 18 -9.16 -6.73 12.19
CA GLU A 18 -10.25 -7.64 11.83
C GLU A 18 -9.90 -8.58 10.66
N TRP A 19 -8.99 -8.17 9.77
CA TRP A 19 -8.56 -8.94 8.61
C TRP A 19 -7.17 -9.56 8.77
N LEU A 20 -6.35 -9.05 9.70
CA LEU A 20 -4.96 -9.49 9.85
C LEU A 20 -4.88 -10.94 10.32
N LEU A 21 -4.16 -11.75 9.53
CA LEU A 21 -3.77 -13.10 9.92
C LEU A 21 -2.53 -13.05 10.81
N LYS A 22 -2.58 -13.73 11.96
CA LYS A 22 -1.53 -13.67 13.00
C LYS A 22 -0.51 -14.80 12.92
N GLY A 23 -0.48 -15.59 11.84
CA GLY A 23 0.46 -16.69 11.67
C GLY A 23 1.91 -16.25 11.44
N ALA A 24 2.86 -17.16 11.67
CA ALA A 24 4.29 -16.86 11.56
C ALA A 24 4.74 -16.55 10.12
N TYR A 25 4.05 -17.10 9.12
CA TYR A 25 4.36 -16.97 7.69
C TYR A 25 3.39 -16.03 6.96
N ASP A 26 2.56 -15.29 7.69
CA ASP A 26 1.66 -14.31 7.12
C ASP A 26 2.34 -12.95 7.05
N VAL A 27 2.22 -12.34 5.88
CA VAL A 27 2.78 -11.02 5.58
C VAL A 27 1.63 -10.09 5.21
N SER A 28 1.72 -8.85 5.63
CA SER A 28 0.74 -7.83 5.26
C SER A 28 1.41 -6.49 5.07
N GLY A 29 0.77 -5.61 4.31
CA GLY A 29 1.24 -4.25 4.19
C GLY A 29 0.13 -3.30 3.78
N PHE A 30 0.30 -2.05 4.19
CA PHE A 30 -0.62 -0.95 3.87
C PHE A 30 0.04 0.06 2.93
N SER A 31 -0.64 0.49 1.87
CA SER A 31 -0.14 1.53 0.95
C SER A 31 1.24 1.17 0.37
N MET A 32 2.25 2.03 0.53
CA MET A 32 3.65 1.70 0.23
C MET A 32 4.10 0.37 0.86
N GLY A 33 3.65 0.09 2.08
CA GLY A 33 3.93 -1.15 2.77
C GLY A 33 3.37 -2.38 2.04
N ALA A 34 2.24 -2.26 1.35
CA ALA A 34 1.71 -3.34 0.52
C ALA A 34 2.67 -3.71 -0.62
N ILE A 35 3.29 -2.69 -1.25
CA ILE A 35 4.34 -2.90 -2.25
C ILE A 35 5.54 -3.61 -1.63
N LYS A 36 6.05 -3.10 -0.49
CA LYS A 36 7.18 -3.70 0.22
C LYS A 36 6.89 -5.14 0.66
N ALA A 37 5.64 -5.45 0.99
CA ALA A 37 5.19 -6.78 1.37
C ALA A 37 5.24 -7.77 0.19
N ILE A 38 4.88 -7.34 -1.03
CA ILE A 38 5.03 -8.14 -2.26
C ILE A 38 6.51 -8.45 -2.51
N GLU A 39 7.36 -7.43 -2.50
CA GLU A 39 8.80 -7.58 -2.74
C GLU A 39 9.45 -8.47 -1.69
N TYR A 40 9.09 -8.30 -0.42
CA TYR A 40 9.54 -9.18 0.65
C TYR A 40 9.10 -10.62 0.39
N ALA A 41 7.82 -10.87 0.14
CA ALA A 41 7.31 -12.22 -0.09
C ALA A 41 8.01 -12.89 -1.27
N TYR A 42 8.22 -12.17 -2.37
CA TYR A 42 8.93 -12.67 -3.55
C TYR A 42 10.38 -13.04 -3.24
N ASN A 43 11.08 -12.19 -2.49
CA ASN A 43 12.45 -12.46 -2.06
C ASN A 43 12.56 -13.66 -1.11
N GLU A 44 11.58 -13.85 -0.21
CA GLU A 44 11.54 -14.99 0.70
C GLU A 44 11.34 -16.31 -0.06
N ILE A 45 10.35 -16.38 -0.97
CA ILE A 45 10.10 -17.61 -1.75
C ILE A 45 11.26 -17.95 -2.69
N SER A 46 11.96 -16.93 -3.23
CA SER A 46 13.15 -17.10 -4.07
C SER A 46 14.31 -17.73 -3.28
N GLN A 47 14.33 -17.50 -1.97
CA GLN A 47 15.28 -18.11 -1.03
C GLN A 47 14.71 -19.36 -0.35
N GLN A 48 13.65 -19.96 -0.92
CA GLN A 48 12.98 -21.17 -0.41
C GLN A 48 12.41 -21.01 1.01
N ARG A 49 12.16 -19.78 1.45
CA ARG A 49 11.48 -19.50 2.71
C ARG A 49 9.97 -19.43 2.50
N ARG A 50 9.24 -19.98 3.46
CA ARG A 50 7.80 -20.13 3.38
C ARG A 50 7.08 -18.80 3.60
N ILE A 51 6.19 -18.46 2.68
CA ILE A 51 5.13 -17.47 2.86
C ILE A 51 3.80 -18.20 2.73
N HIS A 52 2.86 -17.92 3.64
CA HIS A 52 1.53 -18.52 3.59
C HIS A 52 0.52 -17.58 2.94
N SER A 53 0.38 -16.38 3.49
CA SER A 53 -0.58 -15.39 3.03
C SER A 53 0.04 -14.02 2.91
N LEU A 54 -0.47 -13.23 1.97
CA LEU A 54 -0.10 -11.86 1.68
C LEU A 54 -1.37 -11.00 1.62
N LEU A 55 -1.59 -10.16 2.63
CA LEU A 55 -2.72 -9.22 2.69
C LEU A 55 -2.26 -7.81 2.32
N LEU A 56 -2.88 -7.23 1.29
CA LEU A 56 -2.48 -5.96 0.71
C LEU A 56 -3.59 -4.93 0.94
N PHE A 57 -3.39 -4.03 1.89
CA PHE A 57 -4.35 -2.98 2.23
C PHE A 57 -4.03 -1.71 1.45
N SER A 58 -5.00 -1.27 0.64
CA SER A 58 -4.94 -0.06 -0.19
C SER A 58 -3.58 0.15 -0.89
N PRO A 59 -3.10 -0.84 -1.69
CA PRO A 59 -1.85 -0.70 -2.42
C PRO A 59 -1.80 0.59 -3.26
N CYS A 60 -0.62 1.18 -3.42
CA CYS A 60 -0.46 2.45 -4.12
C CYS A 60 0.01 2.23 -5.57
N MET A 61 -0.67 2.82 -6.57
CA MET A 61 -0.31 2.70 -7.98
C MET A 61 -0.28 4.08 -8.65
N LEU A 62 0.92 4.66 -8.75
CA LEU A 62 1.14 6.01 -9.29
C LEU A 62 2.10 6.05 -10.48
N ALA A 63 2.74 4.94 -10.84
CA ALA A 63 3.80 4.95 -11.84
C ALA A 63 3.36 5.37 -13.26
N HIS A 64 2.07 5.24 -13.59
CA HIS A 64 1.49 5.68 -14.86
C HIS A 64 1.23 7.20 -14.91
N LYS A 65 1.30 7.91 -13.78
CA LYS A 65 1.12 9.38 -13.75
C LYS A 65 2.25 10.07 -14.52
N SER A 66 1.95 11.25 -15.05
CA SER A 66 2.88 12.00 -15.90
C SER A 66 4.15 12.40 -15.16
N LEU A 67 5.26 12.56 -15.90
CA LEU A 67 6.52 13.05 -15.34
C LEU A 67 6.35 14.43 -14.67
N ALA A 68 5.48 15.28 -15.22
CA ALA A 68 5.15 16.58 -14.64
C ALA A 68 4.48 16.44 -13.26
N PHE A 69 3.53 15.51 -13.11
CA PHE A 69 2.91 15.19 -11.82
C PHE A 69 3.95 14.72 -10.80
N LYS A 70 4.80 13.75 -11.17
CA LYS A 70 5.84 13.21 -10.28
C LYS A 70 6.82 14.29 -9.83
N ARG A 71 7.32 15.11 -10.77
CA ARG A 71 8.21 16.26 -10.46
C ARG A 71 7.54 17.28 -9.53
N LEU A 72 6.26 17.55 -9.72
CA LEU A 72 5.51 18.43 -8.82
C LEU A 72 5.43 17.86 -7.40
N GLN A 73 5.15 16.57 -7.24
CA GLN A 73 5.10 15.92 -5.93
C GLN A 73 6.45 15.98 -5.22
N LEU A 74 7.53 15.58 -5.91
CA LEU A 74 8.89 15.59 -5.34
C LEU A 74 9.36 17.00 -4.97
N SER A 75 9.18 17.99 -5.86
CA SER A 75 9.58 19.38 -5.59
C SER A 75 8.75 20.01 -4.47
N SER A 76 7.46 19.70 -4.37
CA SER A 76 6.60 20.17 -3.28
C SER A 76 7.05 19.60 -1.94
N PHE A 77 7.35 18.30 -1.89
CA PHE A 77 7.90 17.65 -0.70
C PHE A 77 9.25 18.25 -0.30
N GLN A 78 10.17 18.44 -1.25
CA GLN A 78 11.49 19.03 -0.97
C GLN A 78 11.40 20.46 -0.44
N LYS A 79 10.47 21.26 -0.98
CA LYS A 79 10.29 22.67 -0.58
C LYS A 79 9.74 22.80 0.83
N ASP A 80 8.71 22.03 1.17
CA ASP A 80 8.08 22.04 2.48
C ASP A 80 7.51 20.64 2.81
N PRO A 81 8.33 19.77 3.43
CA PRO A 81 7.89 18.42 3.77
C PRO A 81 6.70 18.41 4.72
N GLN A 82 6.60 19.38 5.64
CA GLN A 82 5.53 19.41 6.64
C GLN A 82 4.19 19.72 5.97
N SER A 83 4.13 20.80 5.18
CA SER A 83 2.91 21.17 4.44
C SER A 83 2.50 20.10 3.43
N TYR A 84 3.47 19.44 2.77
CA TYR A 84 3.18 18.29 1.91
C TYR A 84 2.50 17.17 2.69
N MET A 85 3.08 16.76 3.83
CA MET A 85 2.52 15.68 4.65
C MET A 85 1.15 16.04 5.22
N ASP A 86 0.92 17.28 5.64
CA ASP A 86 -0.39 17.72 6.13
C ASP A 86 -1.47 17.64 5.04
N ASN A 87 -1.15 18.03 3.82
CA ASN A 87 -2.04 17.85 2.67
C ASN A 87 -2.26 16.37 2.35
N PHE A 88 -1.21 15.54 2.38
CA PHE A 88 -1.32 14.10 2.19
C PHE A 88 -2.28 13.47 3.21
N TYR A 89 -2.15 13.78 4.49
CA TYR A 89 -3.04 13.23 5.53
C TYR A 89 -4.49 13.70 5.37
N LYS A 90 -4.70 14.93 4.89
CA LYS A 90 -6.02 15.43 4.53
C LYS A 90 -6.65 14.63 3.38
N GLU A 91 -5.89 14.36 2.32
CA GLU A 91 -6.38 13.56 1.18
C GLU A 91 -6.58 12.08 1.51
N VAL A 92 -5.75 11.51 2.39
CA VAL A 92 -5.98 10.19 2.99
C VAL A 92 -7.31 10.13 3.74
N GLY A 93 -7.80 11.27 4.24
CA GLY A 93 -8.99 11.35 5.09
C GLY A 93 -8.69 10.95 6.53
N LEU A 94 -7.50 11.28 7.04
CA LEU A 94 -7.10 10.99 8.41
C LEU A 94 -7.95 11.78 9.40
N SER A 95 -8.62 11.10 10.33
CA SER A 95 -9.37 11.75 11.40
C SER A 95 -8.46 12.08 12.60
N ALA A 96 -8.89 13.03 13.44
CA ALA A 96 -8.10 13.47 14.60
C ALA A 96 -7.70 12.34 15.56
N GLN A 97 -8.52 11.28 15.63
CA GLN A 97 -8.26 10.11 16.49
C GLN A 97 -7.12 9.23 15.96
N LEU A 98 -6.77 9.37 14.68
CA LEU A 98 -5.77 8.56 13.97
C LEU A 98 -4.43 9.29 13.80
N GLU A 99 -4.32 10.53 14.28
CA GLU A 99 -3.09 11.35 14.28
C GLU A 99 -1.89 10.63 14.92
N ARG A 100 -2.13 9.77 15.91
CA ARG A 100 -1.11 8.98 16.60
C ARG A 100 -0.32 8.02 15.69
N PHE A 101 -0.83 7.75 14.48
CA PHE A 101 -0.17 6.89 13.51
C PHE A 101 0.70 7.67 12.52
N LYS A 102 0.73 9.01 12.58
CA LYS A 102 1.58 9.81 11.70
C LYS A 102 3.05 9.52 11.97
N LYS A 103 3.81 9.44 10.89
CA LYS A 103 5.27 9.39 10.88
C LYS A 103 5.77 10.33 9.80
N LYS A 104 6.94 10.95 10.01
CA LYS A 104 7.62 11.70 8.96
C LYS A 104 7.95 10.76 7.79
N GLY A 105 7.43 11.06 6.60
CA GLY A 105 7.83 10.42 5.35
C GLY A 105 9.21 10.90 4.89
N SER A 106 9.82 10.17 3.96
CA SER A 106 11.07 10.60 3.31
C SER A 106 10.92 10.84 1.82
N LEU A 107 11.84 11.61 1.24
CA LEU A 107 11.83 11.87 -0.21
C LEU A 107 12.03 10.57 -0.99
N GLU A 108 12.90 9.69 -0.49
CA GLU A 108 13.20 8.40 -1.10
C GLU A 108 11.98 7.47 -1.10
N GLU A 109 11.19 7.48 -0.02
CA GLU A 109 9.94 6.72 0.05
C GLU A 109 8.91 7.26 -0.95
N LEU A 110 8.82 8.59 -1.10
CA LEU A 110 7.92 9.22 -2.06
C LEU A 110 8.35 8.94 -3.51
N GLU A 111 9.64 9.04 -3.82
CA GLU A 111 10.18 8.71 -5.14
C GLU A 111 9.93 7.25 -5.48
N PHE A 112 10.20 6.34 -4.54
CA PHE A 112 9.88 4.92 -4.68
C PHE A 112 8.40 4.70 -5.03
N LEU A 113 7.48 5.34 -4.29
CA LEU A 113 6.04 5.23 -4.53
C LEU A 113 5.62 5.73 -5.92
N LEU A 114 6.19 6.86 -6.36
CA LEU A 114 5.83 7.48 -7.63
C LEU A 114 6.33 6.69 -8.83
N ASP A 115 7.39 5.90 -8.68
CA ASP A 115 8.02 5.18 -9.79
C ASP A 115 7.85 3.66 -9.76
N TYR A 116 7.34 3.09 -8.67
CA TYR A 116 7.14 1.65 -8.57
C TYR A 116 6.10 1.13 -9.57
N LYS A 117 6.53 0.18 -10.41
CA LYS A 117 5.68 -0.53 -11.37
C LYS A 117 5.48 -1.96 -10.91
N TYR A 118 4.21 -2.33 -10.73
CA TYR A 118 3.86 -3.71 -10.44
C TYR A 118 4.24 -4.64 -11.59
N SER A 119 4.68 -5.84 -11.23
CA SER A 119 4.94 -6.92 -12.17
C SER A 119 3.91 -8.03 -12.01
N ASP A 120 3.11 -8.27 -13.05
CA ASP A 120 2.17 -9.40 -13.12
C ASP A 120 2.92 -10.73 -12.91
N SER A 121 4.14 -10.87 -13.43
CA SER A 121 4.93 -12.10 -13.27
C SER A 121 5.31 -12.38 -11.81
N ILE A 122 5.59 -11.34 -11.01
CA ILE A 122 5.90 -11.53 -9.58
C ILE A 122 4.67 -12.08 -8.85
N ILE A 123 3.48 -11.54 -9.13
CA ILE A 123 2.24 -12.02 -8.53
C ILE A 123 1.96 -13.46 -8.93
N ARG A 124 2.13 -13.82 -10.21
CA ARG A 124 1.95 -15.19 -10.68
C ARG A 124 2.91 -16.17 -10.02
N ILE A 125 4.19 -15.82 -9.90
CA ILE A 125 5.19 -16.67 -9.22
C ILE A 125 4.81 -16.90 -7.75
N LEU A 126 4.34 -15.87 -7.05
CA LEU A 126 3.85 -16.01 -5.67
C LEU A 126 2.68 -17.00 -5.59
N LEU A 127 1.70 -16.88 -6.50
CA LEU A 127 0.55 -17.78 -6.58
C LEU A 127 0.95 -19.22 -6.90
N GLU A 128 1.88 -19.43 -7.85
CA GLU A 128 2.42 -20.75 -8.21
C GLU A 128 3.14 -21.43 -7.04
N LYS A 129 3.75 -20.65 -6.15
CA LYS A 129 4.35 -21.13 -4.90
C LYS A 129 3.33 -21.34 -3.77
N GLY A 130 2.04 -21.17 -4.05
CA GLY A 130 0.95 -21.41 -3.12
C GLY A 130 0.72 -20.28 -2.10
N VAL A 131 1.26 -19.09 -2.34
CA VAL A 131 0.98 -17.91 -1.51
C VAL A 131 -0.46 -17.46 -1.78
N LYS A 132 -1.27 -17.33 -0.73
CA LYS A 132 -2.61 -16.75 -0.83
C LYS A 132 -2.49 -15.23 -0.82
N ILE A 133 -3.08 -14.56 -1.81
CA ILE A 133 -3.01 -13.10 -1.93
C ILE A 133 -4.43 -12.54 -1.89
N GLU A 134 -4.66 -11.56 -1.01
CA GLU A 134 -5.91 -10.81 -0.93
C GLU A 134 -5.60 -9.31 -0.93
N VAL A 135 -6.39 -8.55 -1.68
CA VAL A 135 -6.22 -7.11 -1.85
C VAL A 135 -7.47 -6.40 -1.36
N PHE A 136 -7.31 -5.37 -0.54
CA PHE A 136 -8.40 -4.60 0.06
C PHE A 136 -8.33 -3.16 -0.46
N ILE A 137 -9.41 -2.65 -1.05
CA ILE A 137 -9.44 -1.33 -1.71
C ILE A 137 -10.64 -0.53 -1.23
N GLY A 138 -10.38 0.68 -0.73
CA GLY A 138 -11.40 1.69 -0.47
C GLY A 138 -11.80 2.40 -1.75
N LEU A 139 -13.09 2.41 -2.10
CA LEU A 139 -13.56 3.02 -3.35
C LEU A 139 -13.64 4.55 -3.31
N LYS A 140 -13.39 5.18 -2.15
CA LYS A 140 -13.23 6.63 -1.98
C LYS A 140 -11.78 7.05 -1.71
N ASP A 141 -10.82 6.18 -2.03
CA ASP A 141 -9.40 6.48 -1.94
C ASP A 141 -9.01 7.58 -2.94
N ARG A 142 -8.39 8.65 -2.42
CA ARG A 142 -7.93 9.82 -3.20
C ARG A 142 -6.42 9.85 -3.42
N ILE A 143 -5.69 8.88 -2.88
CA ILE A 143 -4.23 8.81 -2.96
C ILE A 143 -3.79 8.00 -4.17
N THR A 144 -4.44 6.88 -4.42
CA THR A 144 -4.07 5.93 -5.47
C THR A 144 -5.05 5.97 -6.65
N ASP A 145 -4.63 5.41 -7.78
CA ASP A 145 -5.53 5.20 -8.91
C ASP A 145 -6.29 3.88 -8.73
N ILE A 146 -7.52 3.98 -8.21
CA ILE A 146 -8.38 2.82 -7.93
C ILE A 146 -8.64 2.02 -9.21
N GLN A 147 -8.88 2.68 -10.34
CA GLN A 147 -9.17 1.99 -11.58
C GLN A 147 -7.97 1.16 -12.04
N ALA A 148 -6.78 1.75 -12.03
CA ALA A 148 -5.55 1.03 -12.40
C ALA A 148 -5.27 -0.16 -11.45
N LEU A 149 -5.55 -0.03 -10.15
CA LEU A 149 -5.42 -1.14 -9.21
C LEU A 149 -6.39 -2.28 -9.51
N LEU A 150 -7.66 -1.96 -9.76
CA LEU A 150 -8.69 -2.96 -10.07
C LEU A 150 -8.35 -3.69 -11.37
N GLU A 151 -7.96 -2.95 -12.42
CA GLU A 151 -7.55 -3.52 -13.70
C GLU A 151 -6.34 -4.47 -13.55
N PHE A 152 -5.39 -4.15 -12.67
CA PHE A 152 -4.22 -4.99 -12.42
C PHE A 152 -4.52 -6.21 -11.54
N PHE A 153 -5.19 -6.04 -10.40
CA PHE A 153 -5.31 -7.10 -9.39
C PHE A 153 -6.51 -8.04 -9.60
N MET A 154 -7.66 -7.54 -10.08
CA MET A 154 -8.86 -8.37 -10.21
C MET A 154 -8.69 -9.62 -11.10
N PRO A 155 -7.90 -9.59 -12.19
CA PRO A 155 -7.64 -10.79 -12.99
C PRO A 155 -6.74 -11.83 -12.31
N LEU A 156 -6.06 -11.48 -11.21
CA LEU A 156 -4.99 -12.28 -10.61
C LEU A 156 -5.37 -12.86 -9.25
N VAL A 157 -6.07 -12.08 -8.43
CA VAL A 157 -6.25 -12.36 -6.99
C VAL A 157 -7.62 -11.92 -6.50
N GLN A 158 -7.99 -12.35 -5.30
CA GLN A 158 -9.21 -11.88 -4.66
C GLN A 158 -9.07 -10.40 -4.28
N VAL A 159 -10.01 -9.58 -4.74
CA VAL A 159 -10.08 -8.14 -4.42
C VAL A 159 -11.35 -7.85 -3.64
N TRP A 160 -11.20 -7.27 -2.45
CA TRP A 160 -12.26 -6.79 -1.59
C TRP A 160 -12.44 -5.29 -1.79
N GLN A 161 -13.64 -4.87 -2.18
CA GLN A 161 -13.95 -3.46 -2.49
C GLN A 161 -14.89 -2.88 -1.43
N PHE A 162 -14.52 -1.74 -0.86
CA PHE A 162 -15.25 -1.09 0.23
C PHE A 162 -15.91 0.20 -0.27
N LYS A 163 -17.24 0.17 -0.45
CA LYS A 163 -18.03 1.18 -1.20
C LYS A 163 -17.96 2.62 -0.70
N ASP A 164 -17.61 2.84 0.56
CA ASP A 164 -17.54 4.18 1.16
C ASP A 164 -16.26 4.40 1.95
N CYS A 165 -15.22 3.60 1.70
CA CYS A 165 -14.00 3.69 2.48
C CYS A 165 -12.89 4.47 1.75
N ASN A 166 -12.11 5.24 2.52
CA ASN A 166 -10.93 5.97 2.07
C ASN A 166 -9.68 5.06 2.00
N HIS A 167 -8.51 5.68 1.82
CA HIS A 167 -7.22 4.98 1.75
C HIS A 167 -6.96 4.11 3.00
N LEU A 168 -7.37 4.55 4.19
CA LEU A 168 -7.22 3.80 5.46
C LEU A 168 -8.30 2.71 5.66
N LEU A 169 -9.12 2.45 4.65
CA LEU A 169 -10.31 1.60 4.71
C LEU A 169 -11.34 2.06 5.75
N GLN A 170 -11.34 3.35 6.11
CA GLN A 170 -12.30 3.96 7.02
C GLN A 170 -13.44 4.64 6.26
N LYS A 171 -14.65 4.63 6.79
CA LYS A 171 -15.81 5.29 6.17
C LYS A 171 -15.55 6.79 5.95
N SER A 172 -15.81 7.27 4.74
CA SER A 172 -15.64 8.65 4.27
C SER A 172 -16.87 9.20 3.57
#